data_AF-A0A9X3M6V8-F1
#
_entry.id   AF-A0A9X3M6V8-F1
#
_cell.length_a   1.000
_cell.length_b   1.000
_cell.length_c   1.000
_cell.angle_alpha   90.00
_cell.angle_beta   90.00
_cell.angle_gamma   90.00
#
_symmetry.space_group_name_H-M   'P 1'
#
loop_
_entity.id
_entity.type
_entity.pdbx_description
1 polymer ?
#
loop_
_entity_poly.entity_id
_entity_poly.type
_entity_poly.pdbx_seq_one_letter_code
_entity_poly.pdbx_strand_id
1 'polypeptide(L)'
;MSIKSTRNAMLGTMMSFALGTAALSVPVASAQEGASQAKPECKTVITGGTFNWGLKESFRSYILGRIAQGSWETKGEVKESDPANKKSKDFQFQFQVDPSVSSIEVDSEGNVTKAEIGTKPSDVVFEGHHGALYSNFKSPYITAEGASIQGGASYEGYYVPGKHMTEYTPEDRIEENKVSGRDVFSKGHGNWKVDGDTVTLDASSMTYVPKPGTDGDKSIVEGVDVLFMGIYSADYKPELDDINVSLTTEKKCATPGEPNPDDEGGSGPDNPSNPDNPSNPDNPDNPSNPDNPSNPDNPDNPSNPDNPDNPSNPDNPSNPDNPDNPSNPDNPSNPDNPDDQGQGQGSLGKFGKVWNYILGTVGILGMLAIIGHAINVSGALDGIHKKIDEFLRHHNLR
;
A
#
# COMPACT_ATOMS: atom_id res chain seq x y z
N MET A 1 -61.80 -13.94 34.59
CA MET A 1 -62.63 -13.78 33.38
C MET A 1 -63.55 -12.59 33.60
N SER A 2 -63.67 -11.76 32.58
CA SER A 2 -64.60 -10.63 32.46
C SER A 2 -64.19 -9.28 33.04
N ILE A 3 -64.43 -8.31 32.18
CA ILE A 3 -63.97 -6.94 32.08
C ILE A 3 -65.19 -6.04 32.23
N LYS A 4 -64.93 -4.79 32.67
CA LYS A 4 -65.73 -3.57 32.56
C LYS A 4 -66.97 -3.47 33.46
N SER A 5 -66.95 -2.43 34.27
CA SER A 5 -68.11 -1.56 34.39
C SER A 5 -67.67 -0.10 34.29
N THR A 6 -68.46 0.65 33.54
CA THR A 6 -68.25 2.05 33.20
C THR A 6 -69.31 2.86 33.94
N ARG A 7 -69.02 4.15 34.11
CA ARG A 7 -69.95 5.29 34.22
C ARG A 7 -70.27 5.86 35.61
N ASN A 8 -69.96 7.16 35.67
CA ASN A 8 -70.86 8.29 35.92
C ASN A 8 -70.54 9.15 37.15
N ALA A 9 -70.41 10.45 36.82
CA ALA A 9 -70.28 11.60 37.67
C ALA A 9 -71.56 11.88 38.47
N MET A 10 -71.41 12.54 39.63
CA MET A 10 -72.15 13.77 39.91
C MET A 10 -71.60 14.52 41.13
N LEU A 11 -71.83 15.82 41.06
CA LEU A 11 -71.52 16.95 41.94
C LEU A 11 -71.58 16.68 43.46
N GLY A 12 -70.72 17.40 44.19
CA GLY A 12 -70.85 17.61 45.63
C GLY A 12 -70.05 18.81 46.13
N THR A 13 -70.71 19.97 46.14
CA THR A 13 -70.73 20.98 47.21
C THR A 13 -69.42 21.64 47.70
N MET A 14 -69.35 22.95 47.44
CA MET A 14 -68.45 23.92 48.07
C MET A 14 -68.61 23.96 49.60
N MET A 15 -67.49 23.97 50.33
CA MET A 15 -67.44 24.50 51.69
C MET A 15 -66.15 25.31 51.85
N SER A 16 -66.31 26.62 51.95
CA SER A 16 -65.22 27.58 52.17
C SER A 16 -64.71 27.48 53.61
N PHE A 17 -63.40 27.35 53.79
CA PHE A 17 -62.71 27.68 55.05
C PHE A 17 -61.57 28.65 54.78
N ALA A 18 -61.52 29.66 55.65
CA ALA A 18 -60.69 30.84 55.56
C ALA A 18 -59.22 30.60 55.96
N LEU A 19 -58.41 31.51 55.44
CA LEU A 19 -56.95 31.63 55.48
C LEU A 19 -56.32 31.61 56.88
N GLY A 20 -55.17 30.94 56.97
CA GLY A 20 -54.13 31.19 57.96
C GLY A 20 -52.76 31.05 57.28
N THR A 21 -52.23 32.13 56.72
CA THR A 21 -50.92 32.17 56.07
C THR A 21 -49.82 32.31 57.12
N ALA A 22 -49.06 31.25 57.38
CA ALA A 22 -47.77 31.32 58.03
C ALA A 22 -46.67 31.45 56.95
N ALA A 23 -46.01 32.60 56.90
CA ALA A 23 -44.88 32.82 55.99
C ALA A 23 -43.63 32.13 56.55
N LEU A 24 -43.23 31.02 55.94
CA LEU A 24 -41.90 30.43 56.10
C LEU A 24 -40.92 31.20 55.20
N SER A 25 -39.99 31.93 55.80
CA SER A 25 -38.85 32.52 55.07
C SER A 25 -37.80 31.43 54.85
N VAL A 26 -37.68 30.97 53.59
CA VAL A 26 -36.58 30.09 53.18
C VAL A 26 -35.41 30.98 52.79
N PRO A 27 -34.21 30.82 53.39
CA PRO A 27 -33.03 31.55 52.92
C PRO A 27 -32.67 31.02 51.53
N VAL A 28 -32.67 31.92 50.53
CA VAL A 28 -32.15 31.62 49.20
C VAL A 28 -30.63 31.63 49.30
N ALA A 29 -30.03 30.43 49.37
CA ALA A 29 -28.60 30.27 49.17
C ALA A 29 -28.30 30.52 47.69
N SER A 30 -27.71 31.68 47.40
CA SER A 30 -27.11 31.97 46.10
C SER A 30 -25.90 31.05 45.92
N ALA A 31 -26.09 29.90 45.27
CA ALA A 31 -24.99 29.13 44.71
C ALA A 31 -24.38 29.95 43.56
N GLN A 32 -23.25 30.59 43.81
CA GLN A 32 -22.44 31.14 42.74
C GLN A 32 -21.83 29.94 42.02
N GLU A 33 -22.38 29.59 40.86
CA GLU A 33 -21.74 28.69 39.91
C GLU A 33 -20.39 29.31 39.56
N GLY A 34 -19.33 28.81 40.19
CA GLY A 34 -17.99 29.03 39.68
C GLY A 34 -17.96 28.43 38.28
N ALA A 35 -17.91 29.29 37.27
CA ALA A 35 -17.63 28.88 35.91
C ALA A 35 -16.34 28.05 35.95
N SER A 36 -16.50 26.73 35.90
CA SER A 36 -15.40 25.80 35.65
C SER A 36 -14.86 26.20 34.30
N GLN A 37 -13.71 26.87 34.27
CA GLN A 37 -13.00 27.11 33.02
C GLN A 37 -12.67 25.73 32.46
N ALA A 38 -13.45 25.29 31.47
CA ALA A 38 -13.19 24.06 30.75
C ALA A 38 -11.73 24.12 30.27
N LYS A 39 -10.94 23.12 30.66
CA LYS A 39 -9.56 22.96 30.19
C LYS A 39 -9.59 23.01 28.65
N PRO A 40 -8.74 23.81 27.99
CA PRO A 40 -8.76 23.89 26.54
C PRO A 40 -8.57 22.50 25.94
N GLU A 41 -9.43 22.14 24.99
CA GLU A 41 -9.34 20.87 24.29
C GLU A 41 -8.09 20.92 23.40
N CYS A 42 -7.13 20.04 23.70
CA CYS A 42 -5.87 19.94 22.97
C CYS A 42 -5.91 18.72 22.06
N LYS A 43 -5.70 18.94 20.76
CA LYS A 43 -5.58 17.89 19.76
C LYS A 43 -4.11 17.69 19.40
N THR A 44 -3.70 16.43 19.28
CA THR A 44 -2.38 16.07 18.76
C THR A 44 -2.44 16.15 17.23
N VAL A 45 -1.54 16.93 16.63
CA VAL A 45 -1.46 17.12 15.19
C VAL A 45 -0.14 16.60 14.68
N ILE A 46 -0.16 15.80 13.62
CA ILE A 46 1.06 15.30 12.96
C ILE A 46 1.67 16.44 12.16
N THR A 47 2.97 16.64 12.28
CA THR A 47 3.72 17.67 11.53
C THR A 47 4.78 17.08 10.60
N GLY A 48 5.10 15.80 10.76
CA GLY A 48 6.00 15.07 9.87
C GLY A 48 6.28 13.68 10.39
N GLY A 49 7.20 12.97 9.73
CA GLY A 49 7.61 11.65 10.15
C GLY A 49 8.17 10.77 9.03
N THR A 50 8.52 9.54 9.40
CA THR A 50 8.94 8.47 8.50
C THR A 50 7.99 7.29 8.59
N PHE A 51 7.67 6.70 7.45
CA PHE A 51 6.93 5.46 7.32
C PHE A 51 7.86 4.45 6.64
N ASN A 52 8.17 3.34 7.31
CA ASN A 52 9.13 2.36 6.81
C ASN A 52 8.45 1.01 6.61
N TRP A 53 8.60 0.43 5.42
CA TRP A 53 8.05 -0.89 5.11
C TRP A 53 8.86 -1.60 4.03
N GLY A 54 9.19 -2.87 4.25
CA GLY A 54 9.84 -3.71 3.24
C GLY A 54 8.88 -4.35 2.23
N LEU A 55 7.57 -4.28 2.46
CA LEU A 55 6.53 -5.15 1.86
C LEU A 55 6.72 -6.62 2.24
N LYS A 56 7.73 -7.29 1.66
CA LYS A 56 8.03 -8.70 1.93
C LYS A 56 9.43 -9.09 1.46
N GLU A 57 10.26 -9.59 2.37
CA GLU A 57 11.63 -10.05 2.08
C GLU A 57 11.68 -11.02 0.89
N SER A 58 10.96 -12.13 0.98
CA SER A 58 10.97 -13.15 -0.10
C SER A 58 10.47 -12.63 -1.45
N PHE A 59 9.63 -11.59 -1.49
CA PHE A 59 9.21 -10.96 -2.75
C PHE A 59 10.36 -10.15 -3.35
N ARG A 60 11.04 -9.31 -2.55
CA ARG A 60 12.25 -8.59 -2.99
C ARG A 60 13.35 -9.54 -3.45
N SER A 61 13.59 -10.61 -2.69
CA SER A 61 14.53 -11.67 -3.01
C SER A 61 14.20 -12.38 -4.32
N TYR A 62 12.91 -12.57 -4.61
CA TYR A 62 12.42 -13.13 -5.86
C TYR A 62 12.62 -12.18 -7.05
N ILE A 63 12.26 -10.90 -6.92
CA ILE A 63 12.44 -9.88 -7.96
C ILE A 63 13.91 -9.81 -8.38
N LEU A 64 14.84 -9.74 -7.42
CA LEU A 64 16.29 -9.71 -7.68
C LEU A 64 16.89 -11.11 -7.89
N GLY A 65 16.06 -12.14 -7.98
CA GLY A 65 16.46 -13.53 -8.10
C GLY A 65 16.68 -13.95 -9.55
N ARG A 66 17.18 -15.17 -9.74
CA ARG A 66 17.43 -15.75 -11.08
C ARG A 66 16.15 -16.06 -11.87
N ILE A 67 15.00 -16.11 -11.19
CA ILE A 67 13.70 -16.44 -11.78
C ILE A 67 13.09 -15.18 -12.40
N ALA A 68 12.86 -14.13 -11.60
CA ALA A 68 12.33 -12.87 -12.14
C ALA A 68 13.37 -12.13 -12.97
N GLN A 69 14.66 -12.19 -12.60
CA GLN A 69 15.72 -11.39 -13.23
C GLN A 69 15.35 -9.91 -13.33
N GLY A 70 14.69 -9.44 -12.28
CA GLY A 70 14.06 -8.14 -12.21
C GLY A 70 14.89 -7.11 -11.45
N SER A 71 14.26 -5.96 -11.27
CA SER A 71 14.78 -4.85 -10.49
C SER A 71 13.62 -4.01 -9.97
N TRP A 72 13.94 -2.95 -9.24
CA TRP A 72 12.98 -1.90 -8.98
C TRP A 72 13.64 -0.53 -9.02
N GLU A 73 12.82 0.47 -9.28
CA GLU A 73 13.18 1.88 -9.23
C GLU A 73 12.26 2.61 -8.24
N THR A 74 12.81 3.64 -7.59
CA THR A 74 12.05 4.49 -6.67
C THR A 74 11.94 5.91 -7.22
N LYS A 75 10.78 6.54 -7.02
CA LYS A 75 10.52 7.93 -7.42
C LYS A 75 9.75 8.66 -6.33
N GLY A 76 9.99 9.96 -6.18
CA GLY A 76 9.31 10.79 -5.18
C GLY A 76 9.94 10.65 -3.80
N GLU A 77 9.11 10.77 -2.75
CA GLU A 77 9.56 10.89 -1.36
C GLU A 77 9.79 9.53 -0.68
N VAL A 78 10.69 8.74 -1.28
CA VAL A 78 11.07 7.40 -0.81
C VAL A 78 12.57 7.17 -0.97
N LYS A 79 13.17 6.51 0.02
CA LYS A 79 14.57 6.07 0.02
C LYS A 79 14.68 4.59 0.37
N GLU A 80 15.80 3.98 0.04
CA GLU A 80 16.12 2.62 0.46
C GLU A 80 17.01 2.67 1.72
N SER A 81 16.69 1.88 2.75
CA SER A 81 17.45 1.87 4.00
C SER A 81 18.87 1.30 3.84
N ASP A 82 19.02 0.30 2.97
CA ASP A 82 20.31 -0.32 2.64
C ASP A 82 20.35 -0.74 1.16
N PRO A 83 20.72 0.18 0.25
CA PRO A 83 20.80 -0.10 -1.18
C PRO A 83 21.79 -1.20 -1.56
N ALA A 84 22.75 -1.53 -0.68
CA ALA A 84 23.73 -2.59 -0.92
C ALA A 84 23.16 -3.98 -0.58
N ASN A 85 22.24 -4.07 0.39
CA ASN A 85 21.68 -5.34 0.86
C ASN A 85 20.15 -5.43 0.71
N LYS A 86 19.67 -5.17 -0.50
CA LYS A 86 18.24 -5.13 -0.86
C LYS A 86 17.41 -6.39 -0.53
N LYS A 87 18.07 -7.55 -0.36
CA LYS A 87 17.44 -8.85 -0.01
C LYS A 87 17.38 -9.12 1.49
N SER A 88 17.97 -8.26 2.32
CA SER A 88 17.98 -8.46 3.77
C SER A 88 16.56 -8.39 4.34
N LYS A 89 16.30 -9.15 5.41
CA LYS A 89 15.08 -9.01 6.23
C LYS A 89 14.94 -7.63 6.87
N ASP A 90 16.05 -6.93 7.07
CA ASP A 90 16.09 -5.60 7.71
C ASP A 90 16.00 -4.45 6.66
N PHE A 91 15.96 -4.79 5.37
CA PHE A 91 15.77 -3.80 4.31
C PHE A 91 14.35 -3.23 4.36
N GLN A 92 14.24 -1.90 4.25
CA GLN A 92 12.98 -1.19 4.20
C GLN A 92 13.02 -0.08 3.15
N PHE A 93 11.88 0.16 2.52
CA PHE A 93 11.62 1.43 1.85
C PHE A 93 11.22 2.45 2.92
N GLN A 94 11.86 3.61 2.92
CA GLN A 94 11.69 4.69 3.88
C GLN A 94 10.97 5.85 3.20
N PHE A 95 9.69 6.00 3.50
CA PHE A 95 8.80 7.01 2.93
C PHE A 95 8.67 8.19 3.89
N GLN A 96 8.46 9.39 3.34
CA GLN A 96 8.07 10.55 4.17
C GLN A 96 6.57 10.52 4.45
N VAL A 97 6.19 10.73 5.71
CA VAL A 97 4.79 10.94 6.10
C VAL A 97 4.29 12.26 5.52
N ASP A 98 3.03 12.26 5.06
CA ASP A 98 2.32 13.45 4.61
C ASP A 98 1.30 13.87 5.68
N PRO A 99 1.57 14.96 6.42
CA PRO A 99 0.64 15.48 7.42
C PRO A 99 -0.75 15.83 6.87
N SER A 100 -0.88 16.19 5.59
CA SER A 100 -2.15 16.64 5.02
C SER A 100 -3.17 15.52 4.82
N VAL A 101 -2.72 14.28 4.78
CA VAL A 101 -3.55 13.07 4.68
C VAL A 101 -3.43 12.18 5.91
N SER A 102 -2.83 12.70 6.98
CA SER A 102 -2.59 11.94 8.21
C SER A 102 -3.34 12.53 9.40
N SER A 103 -3.84 11.66 10.26
CA SER A 103 -4.55 12.02 11.50
C SER A 103 -4.21 11.03 12.61
N ILE A 104 -4.25 11.51 13.85
CA ILE A 104 -4.03 10.67 15.04
C ILE A 104 -4.91 11.17 16.19
N GLU A 105 -5.54 10.23 16.87
CA GLU A 105 -6.28 10.45 18.10
C GLU A 105 -5.51 9.81 19.25
N VAL A 106 -5.17 10.63 20.26
CA VAL A 106 -4.49 10.21 21.48
C VAL A 106 -5.38 10.58 22.66
N ASP A 107 -5.71 9.59 23.49
CA ASP A 107 -6.55 9.82 24.67
C ASP A 107 -5.79 10.54 25.80
N SER A 108 -6.50 10.82 26.90
CA SER A 108 -5.92 11.48 28.07
C SER A 108 -4.86 10.65 28.80
N GLU A 109 -4.82 9.34 28.58
CA GLU A 109 -3.85 8.41 29.16
C GLU A 109 -2.59 8.27 28.28
N GLY A 110 -2.61 8.85 27.07
CA GLY A 110 -1.50 8.78 26.11
C GLY A 110 -1.59 7.58 25.18
N ASN A 111 -2.73 6.88 25.11
CA ASN A 111 -2.93 5.79 24.18
C ASN A 111 -3.43 6.30 22.84
N VAL A 112 -2.90 5.75 21.75
CA VAL A 112 -3.42 5.99 20.40
C VAL A 112 -4.70 5.17 20.22
N THR A 113 -5.84 5.85 20.06
CA THR A 113 -7.16 5.20 19.88
C THR A 113 -7.49 4.97 18.41
N LYS A 114 -7.07 5.90 17.55
CA LYS A 114 -7.27 5.85 16.11
C LYS A 114 -6.15 6.57 15.38
N ALA A 115 -5.76 6.08 14.21
CA ALA A 115 -4.84 6.81 13.34
C ALA A 115 -5.11 6.49 11.86
N GLU A 116 -4.89 7.47 10.99
CA GLU A 116 -4.65 7.25 9.57
C GLU A 116 -3.31 7.90 9.25
N ILE A 117 -2.32 7.12 8.81
CA ILE A 117 -1.00 7.65 8.47
C ILE A 117 -0.74 7.38 7.01
N GLY A 118 -0.71 8.44 6.20
CA GLY A 118 -0.38 8.41 4.79
C GLY A 118 1.01 8.98 4.51
N THR A 119 1.55 8.63 3.35
CA THR A 119 2.85 9.10 2.88
C THR A 119 2.71 10.12 1.76
N LYS A 120 3.76 10.91 1.55
CA LYS A 120 3.86 11.80 0.39
C LYS A 120 3.84 10.98 -0.91
N PRO A 121 3.60 11.63 -2.07
CA PRO A 121 3.72 10.97 -3.36
C PRO A 121 5.07 10.25 -3.52
N SER A 122 4.99 8.95 -3.74
CA SER A 122 6.14 8.06 -3.91
C SER A 122 5.75 6.85 -4.74
N ASP A 123 6.69 6.35 -5.54
CA ASP A 123 6.53 5.15 -6.35
C ASP A 123 7.69 4.19 -6.07
N VAL A 124 7.37 2.90 -5.99
CA VAL A 124 8.33 1.79 -6.06
C VAL A 124 7.86 0.89 -7.20
N VAL A 125 8.54 0.97 -8.33
CA VAL A 125 8.20 0.25 -9.56
C VAL A 125 9.03 -1.02 -9.62
N PHE A 126 8.40 -2.16 -9.48
CA PHE A 126 9.01 -3.48 -9.64
C PHE A 126 8.83 -3.97 -11.08
N GLU A 127 9.91 -4.43 -11.68
CA GLU A 127 9.89 -5.07 -12.99
C GLU A 127 10.62 -6.42 -12.95
N GLY A 128 10.22 -7.34 -13.83
CA GLY A 128 10.86 -8.64 -13.97
C GLY A 128 10.30 -9.44 -15.15
N HIS A 129 10.78 -10.66 -15.33
CA HIS A 129 10.36 -11.59 -16.37
C HIS A 129 10.42 -10.99 -17.77
N HIS A 130 11.53 -10.31 -18.08
CA HIS A 130 11.73 -9.64 -19.38
C HIS A 130 10.59 -8.66 -19.75
N GLY A 131 9.98 -8.00 -18.76
CA GLY A 131 8.92 -7.01 -18.94
C GLY A 131 7.51 -7.53 -18.65
N ALA A 132 7.34 -8.85 -18.45
CA ALA A 132 6.04 -9.44 -18.13
C ALA A 132 5.54 -9.07 -16.72
N LEU A 133 6.45 -8.96 -15.75
CA LEU A 133 6.12 -8.45 -14.42
C LEU A 133 6.30 -6.94 -14.40
N TYR A 134 5.22 -6.24 -14.04
CA TYR A 134 5.21 -4.82 -13.73
C TYR A 134 4.27 -4.58 -12.54
N SER A 135 4.74 -3.86 -11.53
CA SER A 135 3.95 -3.52 -10.36
C SER A 135 4.44 -2.18 -9.81
N ASN A 136 3.55 -1.18 -9.74
CA ASN A 136 3.88 0.12 -9.18
C ASN A 136 3.18 0.29 -7.83
N PHE A 137 3.95 0.14 -6.75
CA PHE A 137 3.53 0.36 -5.38
C PHE A 137 3.68 1.83 -5.01
N LYS A 138 2.57 2.49 -4.65
CA LYS A 138 2.51 3.95 -4.54
C LYS A 138 1.99 4.38 -3.17
N SER A 139 2.60 5.43 -2.62
CA SER A 139 2.14 6.14 -1.41
C SER A 139 1.47 5.24 -0.36
N PRO A 140 2.25 4.36 0.32
CA PRO A 140 1.69 3.48 1.33
C PRO A 140 1.05 4.24 2.49
N TYR A 141 0.13 3.57 3.16
CA TYR A 141 -0.56 4.11 4.32
C TYR A 141 -0.93 3.00 5.30
N ILE A 142 -1.25 3.40 6.53
CA ILE A 142 -1.94 2.55 7.50
C ILE A 142 -3.20 3.23 8.03
N THR A 143 -4.16 2.41 8.44
CA THR A 143 -5.26 2.80 9.32
C THR A 143 -5.18 1.96 10.59
N ALA A 144 -5.42 2.58 11.74
CA ALA A 144 -5.33 1.95 13.04
C ALA A 144 -6.58 2.20 13.88
N GLU A 145 -7.04 1.15 14.56
CA GLU A 145 -8.00 1.22 15.66
C GLU A 145 -7.33 0.58 16.88
N GLY A 146 -6.81 1.42 17.77
CA GLY A 146 -5.91 1.01 18.85
C GLY A 146 -4.72 0.21 18.30
N ALA A 147 -4.60 -1.03 18.75
CA ALA A 147 -3.54 -1.96 18.34
C ALA A 147 -3.87 -2.77 17.07
N SER A 148 -5.05 -2.61 16.46
CA SER A 148 -5.39 -3.25 15.19
C SER A 148 -4.88 -2.38 14.04
N ILE A 149 -4.00 -2.93 13.19
CA ILE A 149 -3.40 -2.21 12.06
C ILE A 149 -3.88 -2.83 10.76
N GLN A 150 -4.27 -1.97 9.82
CA GLN A 150 -4.42 -2.31 8.41
C GLN A 150 -3.43 -1.49 7.59
N GLY A 151 -2.68 -2.16 6.71
CA GLY A 151 -1.73 -1.51 5.81
C GLY A 151 -2.19 -1.63 4.36
N GLY A 152 -2.06 -0.55 3.62
CA GLY A 152 -2.46 -0.43 2.23
C GLY A 152 -1.53 0.45 1.42
N ALA A 153 -1.87 0.59 0.15
CA ALA A 153 -1.16 1.48 -0.75
C ALA A 153 -2.08 1.93 -1.88
N SER A 154 -1.70 3.05 -2.49
CA SER A 154 -2.06 3.28 -3.88
C SER A 154 -1.29 2.33 -4.78
N TYR A 155 -1.86 1.99 -5.93
CA TYR A 155 -1.23 1.04 -6.84
C TYR A 155 -1.56 1.37 -8.28
N GLU A 156 -0.67 0.92 -9.15
CA GLU A 156 -0.89 0.84 -10.58
C GLU A 156 -0.27 -0.46 -11.10
N GLY A 157 -1.02 -1.17 -11.92
CA GLY A 157 -0.60 -2.39 -12.60
C GLY A 157 -1.41 -2.58 -13.87
N TYR A 158 -1.17 -3.69 -14.56
CA TYR A 158 -1.88 -4.03 -15.78
C TYR A 158 -2.38 -5.45 -15.69
N TYR A 159 -3.64 -5.65 -16.07
CA TYR A 159 -4.30 -6.94 -16.00
C TYR A 159 -5.09 -7.17 -17.29
N VAL A 160 -4.83 -8.32 -17.91
CA VAL A 160 -5.54 -8.80 -19.09
C VAL A 160 -6.29 -10.08 -18.71
N PRO A 161 -7.64 -10.08 -18.75
CA PRO A 161 -8.43 -11.25 -18.38
C PRO A 161 -8.02 -12.51 -19.17
N GLY A 162 -7.77 -13.60 -18.44
CA GLY A 162 -7.41 -14.89 -19.01
C GLY A 162 -5.95 -15.02 -19.49
N LYS A 163 -5.15 -13.96 -19.37
CA LYS A 163 -3.72 -13.98 -19.71
C LYS A 163 -2.90 -14.46 -18.52
N HIS A 164 -2.06 -15.45 -18.74
CA HIS A 164 -1.13 -15.95 -17.73
C HIS A 164 0.06 -14.99 -17.59
N MET A 165 0.67 -15.00 -16.39
CA MET A 165 1.79 -14.12 -16.06
C MET A 165 2.94 -14.14 -17.07
N THR A 166 3.33 -15.31 -17.58
CA THR A 166 4.43 -15.44 -18.56
C THR A 166 4.08 -14.94 -19.95
N GLU A 167 2.81 -14.65 -20.21
CA GLU A 167 2.34 -14.15 -21.49
C GLU A 167 2.33 -12.63 -21.53
N TYR A 168 2.37 -11.95 -20.37
CA TYR A 168 2.40 -10.49 -20.31
C TYR A 168 3.63 -9.93 -21.01
N THR A 169 3.43 -8.81 -21.68
CA THR A 169 4.43 -8.10 -22.45
C THR A 169 4.30 -6.60 -22.19
N PRO A 170 5.34 -5.80 -22.46
CA PRO A 170 5.23 -4.34 -22.39
C PRO A 170 4.09 -3.76 -23.24
N GLU A 171 3.71 -4.42 -24.34
CA GLU A 171 2.61 -4.01 -25.21
C GLU A 171 1.23 -4.11 -24.54
N ASP A 172 1.09 -4.90 -23.48
CA ASP A 172 -0.17 -4.98 -22.71
C ASP A 172 -0.36 -3.77 -21.79
N ARG A 173 0.66 -2.91 -21.62
CA ARG A 173 0.64 -1.75 -20.74
C ARG A 173 -0.07 -0.56 -21.39
N ILE A 174 -1.33 -0.79 -21.75
CA ILE A 174 -2.24 0.20 -22.33
C ILE A 174 -3.30 0.60 -21.29
N GLU A 175 -3.92 1.75 -21.49
CA GLU A 175 -4.90 2.30 -20.54
C GLU A 175 -6.11 1.37 -20.34
N GLU A 176 -6.51 0.59 -21.36
CA GLU A 176 -7.62 -0.37 -21.26
C GLU A 176 -7.33 -1.52 -20.29
N ASN A 177 -6.07 -1.91 -20.14
CA ASN A 177 -5.64 -2.98 -19.25
C ASN A 177 -5.18 -2.45 -17.89
N LYS A 178 -5.13 -1.12 -17.73
CA LYS A 178 -4.61 -0.48 -16.54
C LYS A 178 -5.56 -0.68 -15.37
N VAL A 179 -5.02 -1.13 -14.26
CA VAL A 179 -5.71 -1.23 -12.98
C VAL A 179 -4.99 -0.34 -11.99
N SER A 180 -5.70 0.62 -11.41
CA SER A 180 -5.14 1.52 -10.41
C SER A 180 -6.18 1.87 -9.36
N GLY A 181 -5.72 2.14 -8.14
CA GLY A 181 -6.59 2.48 -7.03
C GLY A 181 -5.81 2.74 -5.75
N ARG A 182 -6.52 2.72 -4.62
CA ARG A 182 -5.96 2.77 -3.27
C ARG A 182 -6.72 1.80 -2.39
N ASP A 183 -6.03 0.83 -1.80
CA ASP A 183 -6.67 -0.25 -1.07
C ASP A 183 -5.78 -0.81 0.05
N VAL A 184 -6.44 -1.45 1.02
CA VAL A 184 -5.82 -2.27 2.06
C VAL A 184 -5.58 -3.68 1.54
N PHE A 185 -4.39 -4.22 1.81
CA PHE A 185 -4.01 -5.61 1.51
C PHE A 185 -3.26 -6.29 2.63
N SER A 186 -3.15 -5.67 3.81
CA SER A 186 -2.45 -6.23 4.95
C SER A 186 -3.14 -5.90 6.26
N LYS A 187 -2.97 -6.77 7.25
CA LYS A 187 -3.39 -6.53 8.63
C LYS A 187 -2.37 -7.07 9.62
N GLY A 188 -2.29 -6.47 10.79
CA GLY A 188 -1.40 -6.91 11.85
C GLY A 188 -1.70 -6.25 13.19
N HIS A 189 -0.73 -6.28 14.08
CA HIS A 189 -0.85 -5.75 15.44
C HIS A 189 0.16 -4.63 15.68
N GLY A 190 -0.29 -3.52 16.23
CA GLY A 190 0.49 -2.30 16.46
C GLY A 190 0.84 -2.10 17.92
N ASN A 191 2.10 -1.79 18.18
CA ASN A 191 2.58 -1.30 19.46
C ASN A 191 2.92 0.20 19.34
N TRP A 192 2.12 1.04 19.98
CA TRP A 192 2.28 2.48 19.98
C TRP A 192 3.09 2.96 21.19
N LYS A 193 3.92 3.98 20.98
CA LYS A 193 4.57 4.73 22.07
C LYS A 193 4.41 6.22 21.80
N VAL A 194 3.95 6.95 22.80
CA VAL A 194 3.84 8.42 22.79
C VAL A 194 4.87 8.95 23.77
N ASP A 195 5.84 9.72 23.27
CA ASP A 195 6.91 10.34 24.06
C ASP A 195 7.06 11.81 23.66
N GLY A 196 6.45 12.70 24.44
CA GLY A 196 6.41 14.13 24.15
C GLY A 196 5.78 14.43 22.79
N ASP A 197 6.59 15.02 21.90
CA ASP A 197 6.23 15.41 20.53
C ASP A 197 6.57 14.32 19.50
N THR A 198 6.86 13.10 19.96
CA THR A 198 7.15 11.94 19.11
C THR A 198 6.15 10.83 19.38
N VAL A 199 5.61 10.26 18.30
CA VAL A 199 4.78 9.06 18.37
C VAL A 199 5.36 7.99 17.45
N THR A 200 5.60 6.79 17.97
CA THR A 200 6.10 5.66 17.18
C THR A 200 5.11 4.51 17.15
N LEU A 201 5.06 3.82 16.02
CA LEU A 201 4.36 2.55 15.84
C LEU A 201 5.35 1.49 15.38
N ASP A 202 5.37 0.38 16.11
CA ASP A 202 5.94 -0.89 15.64
C ASP A 202 4.77 -1.82 15.32
N ALA A 203 4.45 -2.00 14.04
CA ALA A 203 3.39 -2.90 13.58
C ALA A 203 3.98 -4.22 13.10
N SER A 204 3.62 -5.30 13.79
CA SER A 204 4.17 -6.64 13.58
C SER A 204 3.09 -7.66 13.28
N SER A 205 3.52 -8.89 12.95
CA SER A 205 2.61 -9.99 12.57
C SER A 205 1.73 -9.62 11.38
N MET A 206 2.31 -8.84 10.46
CA MET A 206 1.63 -8.38 9.26
C MET A 206 1.34 -9.59 8.36
N THR A 207 0.08 -9.75 7.96
CA THR A 207 -0.38 -10.83 7.08
C THR A 207 -1.15 -10.26 5.91
N TYR A 208 -0.95 -10.85 4.74
CA TYR A 208 -1.67 -10.46 3.53
C TYR A 208 -3.18 -10.72 3.64
N VAL A 209 -3.97 -9.78 3.12
CA VAL A 209 -5.42 -9.84 3.04
C VAL A 209 -5.80 -9.69 1.57
N PRO A 210 -6.09 -10.80 0.85
CA PRO A 210 -6.46 -10.73 -0.55
C PRO A 210 -7.80 -10.02 -0.72
N LYS A 211 -7.93 -9.30 -1.84
CA LYS A 211 -9.18 -8.67 -2.23
C LYS A 211 -10.25 -9.72 -2.49
N PRO A 212 -11.49 -9.51 -2.00
CA PRO A 212 -12.61 -10.35 -2.38
C PRO A 212 -12.75 -10.40 -3.90
N GLY A 213 -12.78 -11.61 -4.46
CA GLY A 213 -12.87 -11.83 -5.91
C GLY A 213 -11.55 -12.26 -6.56
N THR A 214 -10.40 -11.94 -5.95
CA THR A 214 -9.11 -12.46 -6.44
C THR A 214 -9.06 -13.97 -6.31
N ASP A 215 -8.75 -14.62 -7.43
CA ASP A 215 -8.59 -16.06 -7.58
C ASP A 215 -7.43 -16.31 -8.54
N GLY A 216 -6.24 -16.49 -7.96
CA GLY A 216 -5.00 -16.68 -8.73
C GLY A 216 -5.04 -17.93 -9.61
N ASP A 217 -5.74 -18.99 -9.19
CA ASP A 217 -5.87 -20.23 -9.95
C ASP A 217 -6.70 -20.02 -11.23
N LYS A 218 -7.67 -19.10 -11.18
CA LYS A 218 -8.46 -18.67 -12.33
C LYS A 218 -7.87 -17.48 -13.07
N SER A 219 -6.67 -17.02 -12.67
CA SER A 219 -6.05 -15.79 -13.19
C SER A 219 -6.97 -14.58 -13.07
N ILE A 220 -7.74 -14.48 -11.98
CA ILE A 220 -8.59 -13.33 -11.64
C ILE A 220 -7.86 -12.52 -10.58
N VAL A 221 -7.64 -11.24 -10.84
CA VAL A 221 -6.89 -10.34 -9.96
C VAL A 221 -7.68 -9.07 -9.74
N GLU A 222 -8.00 -8.78 -8.48
CA GLU A 222 -8.83 -7.63 -8.11
C GLU A 222 -8.02 -6.57 -7.39
N GLY A 223 -8.21 -5.32 -7.82
CA GLY A 223 -7.62 -4.14 -7.20
C GLY A 223 -6.13 -4.28 -6.88
N VAL A 224 -5.76 -4.00 -5.62
CA VAL A 224 -4.36 -3.99 -5.16
C VAL A 224 -3.64 -5.33 -5.24
N ASP A 225 -4.36 -6.45 -5.38
CA ASP A 225 -3.72 -7.76 -5.59
C ASP A 225 -2.94 -7.81 -6.91
N VAL A 226 -3.17 -6.86 -7.83
CA VAL A 226 -2.36 -6.65 -9.05
C VAL A 226 -0.90 -6.41 -8.73
N LEU A 227 -0.58 -5.80 -7.57
CA LEU A 227 0.80 -5.57 -7.15
C LEU A 227 1.62 -6.85 -7.03
N PHE A 228 0.93 -7.95 -6.72
CA PHE A 228 1.50 -9.29 -6.56
C PHE A 228 0.99 -10.25 -7.63
N MET A 229 0.42 -9.71 -8.72
CA MET A 229 -0.09 -10.46 -9.87
C MET A 229 -1.06 -11.59 -9.48
N GLY A 230 -1.82 -11.43 -8.40
CA GLY A 230 -2.74 -12.44 -7.88
C GLY A 230 -2.09 -13.69 -7.27
N ILE A 231 -0.76 -13.71 -7.07
CA ILE A 231 -0.04 -14.82 -6.41
C ILE A 231 -0.58 -15.02 -4.99
N TYR A 232 -0.92 -13.93 -4.30
CA TYR A 232 -1.48 -13.96 -2.96
C TYR A 232 -3.00 -14.01 -3.07
N SER A 233 -3.60 -15.03 -2.46
CA SER A 233 -4.98 -15.42 -2.71
C SER A 233 -5.65 -15.93 -1.43
N ALA A 234 -6.91 -16.37 -1.54
CA ALA A 234 -7.62 -17.00 -0.43
C ALA A 234 -6.86 -18.21 0.16
N ASP A 235 -6.11 -18.94 -0.66
CA ASP A 235 -5.37 -20.15 -0.27
C ASP A 235 -3.91 -19.87 0.12
N TYR A 236 -3.38 -18.70 -0.25
CA TYR A 236 -2.03 -18.29 0.10
C TYR A 236 -1.98 -16.85 0.61
N LYS A 237 -1.96 -16.71 1.94
CA LYS A 237 -1.90 -15.43 2.67
C LYS A 237 -0.56 -15.33 3.41
N PRO A 238 0.53 -14.91 2.74
CA PRO A 238 1.83 -14.89 3.38
C PRO A 238 1.91 -13.84 4.49
N GLU A 239 2.87 -14.06 5.39
CA GLU A 239 3.39 -13.01 6.25
C GLU A 239 4.10 -11.95 5.40
N LEU A 240 3.95 -10.70 5.83
CA LEU A 240 4.57 -9.51 5.27
C LEU A 240 5.57 -8.95 6.27
N ASP A 241 6.46 -8.08 5.78
CA ASP A 241 7.42 -7.42 6.65
C ASP A 241 6.69 -6.45 7.59
N ASP A 242 7.27 -6.23 8.77
CA ASP A 242 6.78 -5.27 9.76
C ASP A 242 6.78 -3.84 9.19
N ILE A 243 5.86 -3.01 9.71
CA ILE A 243 5.76 -1.58 9.39
C ILE A 243 6.22 -0.78 10.61
N ASN A 244 7.17 0.12 10.43
CA ASN A 244 7.61 1.03 11.49
C ASN A 244 7.30 2.47 11.10
N VAL A 245 6.60 3.20 11.97
CA VAL A 245 6.29 4.61 11.77
C VAL A 245 6.87 5.43 12.91
N SER A 246 7.47 6.57 12.59
CA SER A 246 7.89 7.59 13.56
C SER A 246 7.30 8.92 13.14
N LEU A 247 6.50 9.52 14.01
CA LEU A 247 5.79 10.77 13.77
C LEU A 247 6.38 11.86 14.66
N THR A 248 6.53 13.05 14.09
CA THR A 248 6.65 14.30 14.85
C THR A 248 5.26 14.89 14.99
N THR A 249 4.91 15.29 16.21
CA THR A 249 3.59 15.82 16.54
C THR A 249 3.69 17.14 17.30
N GLU A 250 2.61 17.89 17.29
CA GLU A 250 2.44 19.10 18.09
C GLU A 250 1.08 19.09 18.77
N LYS A 251 1.02 19.59 20.01
CA LYS A 251 -0.26 19.79 20.70
C LYS A 251 -0.85 21.14 20.30
N LYS A 252 -1.98 21.13 19.60
CA LYS A 252 -2.77 22.32 19.30
C LYS A 252 -3.97 22.39 20.23
N CYS A 253 -3.95 23.35 21.14
CA CYS A 253 -5.03 23.60 22.08
C CYS A 253 -5.90 24.74 21.59
N ALA A 254 -7.22 24.52 21.58
CA ALA A 254 -8.15 25.60 21.28
C ALA A 254 -8.03 26.71 22.33
N THR A 255 -7.93 27.97 21.89
CA THR A 255 -7.97 29.12 22.78
C THR A 255 -9.39 29.29 23.30
N PRO A 256 -9.64 29.39 24.62
CA PRO A 256 -10.99 29.61 25.13
C PRO A 256 -11.59 30.90 24.56
N GLY A 257 -12.59 30.78 23.68
CA GLY A 257 -13.32 31.92 23.08
C GLY A 257 -13.20 32.09 21.55
N GLU A 258 -12.42 31.27 20.84
CA GLU A 258 -12.53 31.17 19.37
C GLU A 258 -13.58 30.11 18.99
N PRO A 259 -14.52 30.41 18.06
CA PRO A 259 -15.47 29.42 17.60
C PRO A 259 -14.72 28.28 16.91
N ASN A 260 -14.98 27.06 17.35
CA ASN A 260 -14.51 25.85 16.69
C ASN A 260 -15.23 25.76 15.32
N PRO A 261 -14.51 25.71 14.19
CA PRO A 261 -15.15 25.67 12.86
C PRO A 261 -15.96 24.39 12.61
N ASP A 262 -15.81 23.38 13.47
CA ASP A 262 -16.51 22.09 13.37
C ASP A 262 -17.68 21.95 14.37
N ASP A 263 -18.02 22.99 15.14
CA ASP A 263 -19.04 22.94 16.21
C ASP A 263 -20.36 23.58 15.76
N GLU A 264 -21.07 22.92 14.84
CA GLU A 264 -22.49 23.18 14.60
C GLU A 264 -23.34 22.61 15.76
N GLY A 265 -23.50 23.47 16.76
CA GLY A 265 -24.62 23.60 17.71
C GLY A 265 -25.60 22.44 17.85
N GLY A 266 -25.36 21.61 18.86
CA GLY A 266 -26.41 20.78 19.48
C GLY A 266 -27.23 21.55 20.51
N SER A 267 -28.42 22.03 20.13
CA SER A 267 -29.47 22.39 21.10
C SER A 267 -30.88 22.21 20.55
N GLY A 268 -31.60 21.20 21.04
CA GLY A 268 -33.07 21.12 21.12
C GLY A 268 -33.87 20.86 19.81
N PRO A 269 -34.99 20.13 19.86
CA PRO A 269 -35.85 19.93 18.69
C PRO A 269 -36.70 21.18 18.46
N ASP A 270 -36.23 22.07 17.58
CA ASP A 270 -37.10 23.10 17.02
C ASP A 270 -38.07 22.49 15.99
N ASN A 271 -39.32 22.93 16.10
CA ASN A 271 -40.44 22.58 15.23
C ASN A 271 -40.03 22.76 13.76
N PRO A 272 -40.36 21.84 12.82
CA PRO A 272 -39.90 21.96 11.44
C PRO A 272 -40.52 23.21 10.83
N SER A 273 -39.67 24.21 10.58
CA SER A 273 -40.02 25.31 9.70
C SER A 273 -40.04 24.75 8.28
N ASN A 274 -41.12 25.05 7.56
CA ASN A 274 -41.32 24.62 6.17
C ASN A 274 -40.11 25.07 5.34
N PRO A 275 -39.46 24.20 4.55
CA PRO A 275 -38.29 24.58 3.78
C PRO A 275 -38.66 25.70 2.79
N ASP A 276 -37.95 26.82 2.87
CA ASP A 276 -38.00 27.84 1.85
C ASP A 276 -37.49 27.25 0.53
N ASN A 277 -38.22 27.55 -0.54
CA ASN A 277 -37.93 27.05 -1.87
C ASN A 277 -36.52 27.54 -2.29
N PRO A 278 -35.62 26.66 -2.76
CA PRO A 278 -34.28 27.08 -3.15
C PRO A 278 -34.40 28.12 -4.27
N SER A 279 -33.66 29.23 -4.11
CA SER A 279 -33.49 30.20 -5.18
C SER A 279 -32.77 29.51 -6.33
N ASN A 280 -33.27 29.73 -7.55
CA ASN A 280 -32.70 29.12 -8.75
C ASN A 280 -31.22 29.57 -8.86
N PRO A 281 -30.26 28.67 -9.10
CA PRO A 281 -28.86 29.05 -9.23
C PRO A 281 -28.68 30.01 -10.41
N ASP A 282 -27.89 31.05 -10.21
CA ASP A 282 -27.46 31.94 -11.28
C ASP A 282 -26.68 31.13 -12.32
N ASN A 283 -26.94 31.45 -13.59
CA ASN A 283 -26.30 30.77 -14.71
C ASN A 283 -24.79 31.08 -14.69
N PRO A 284 -23.89 30.09 -14.76
CA PRO A 284 -22.46 30.34 -14.74
C PRO A 284 -22.05 31.20 -15.93
N ASP A 285 -21.20 32.19 -15.68
CA ASP A 285 -20.59 33.00 -16.73
C ASP A 285 -19.79 32.11 -17.69
N ASN A 286 -19.92 32.41 -18.98
CA ASN A 286 -19.25 31.64 -20.03
C ASN A 286 -17.72 31.82 -19.89
N PRO A 287 -16.92 30.74 -19.84
CA PRO A 287 -15.48 30.86 -19.68
C PRO A 287 -14.86 31.63 -20.85
N SER A 288 -13.96 32.55 -20.53
CA SER A 288 -13.14 33.27 -21.50
C SER A 288 -12.37 32.27 -22.37
N ASN A 289 -12.32 32.51 -23.67
CA ASN A 289 -11.55 31.67 -24.58
C ASN A 289 -10.06 31.76 -24.22
N PRO A 290 -9.34 30.63 -24.09
CA PRO A 290 -7.91 30.66 -23.77
C PRO A 290 -7.12 31.33 -24.91
N ASP A 291 -6.10 32.10 -24.53
CA ASP A 291 -5.16 32.67 -25.48
C ASP A 291 -4.39 31.57 -26.21
N ASN A 292 -4.15 31.79 -27.51
CA ASN A 292 -3.40 30.84 -28.32
C ASN A 292 -1.96 30.73 -27.81
N PRO A 293 -1.42 29.51 -27.64
CA PRO A 293 -0.04 29.33 -27.22
C PRO A 293 0.93 29.91 -28.26
N SER A 294 1.98 30.58 -27.77
CA SER A 294 3.09 31.05 -28.59
C SER A 294 3.78 29.86 -29.28
N ASN A 295 4.19 30.05 -30.53
CA ASN A 295 4.89 29.02 -31.28
C ASN A 295 6.28 28.77 -30.63
N PRO A 296 6.68 27.52 -30.39
CA PRO A 296 7.98 27.22 -29.80
C PRO A 296 9.12 27.62 -30.74
N ASP A 297 10.22 28.08 -30.15
CA ASP A 297 11.45 28.35 -30.89
C ASP A 297 12.05 27.06 -31.47
N ASN A 298 12.69 27.17 -32.62
CA ASN A 298 13.29 26.04 -33.30
C ASN A 298 14.56 25.61 -32.54
N PRO A 299 14.75 24.30 -32.24
CA PRO A 299 15.93 23.84 -31.52
C PRO A 299 17.21 24.06 -32.33
N ASP A 300 18.29 24.39 -31.63
CA ASP A 300 19.63 24.49 -32.23
C ASP A 300 20.10 23.12 -32.75
N ASN A 301 20.87 23.14 -33.83
CA ASN A 301 21.39 21.92 -34.44
C ASN A 301 22.48 21.30 -33.55
N PRO A 302 22.44 19.99 -33.27
CA PRO A 302 23.44 19.35 -32.43
C PRO A 302 24.83 19.41 -33.06
N SER A 303 25.85 19.54 -32.21
CA SER A 303 27.26 19.48 -32.64
C SER A 303 27.61 18.06 -33.09
N ASN A 304 28.48 17.96 -34.09
CA ASN A 304 28.91 16.66 -34.60
C ASN A 304 29.79 15.95 -33.55
N PRO A 305 29.61 14.64 -33.30
CA PRO A 305 30.41 13.92 -32.33
C PRO A 305 31.86 13.76 -32.80
N ASP A 306 32.79 13.75 -31.84
CA ASP A 306 34.20 13.47 -32.08
C ASP A 306 34.41 12.01 -32.50
N ASN A 307 35.48 11.78 -33.27
CA ASN A 307 35.83 10.43 -33.73
C ASN A 307 36.37 9.59 -32.56
N PRO A 308 35.97 8.31 -32.43
CA PRO A 308 36.49 7.44 -31.38
C PRO A 308 37.97 7.12 -31.57
N ASP A 309 38.69 7.03 -30.46
CA ASP A 309 40.07 6.54 -30.44
C ASP A 309 40.16 5.07 -30.85
N ASN A 310 41.30 4.71 -31.45
CA ASN A 310 41.52 3.34 -31.91
C ASN A 310 41.79 2.40 -30.72
N PRO A 311 41.16 1.21 -30.67
CA PRO A 311 41.35 0.29 -29.55
C PRO A 311 42.80 -0.23 -29.49
N SER A 312 43.30 -0.39 -28.26
CA SER A 312 44.57 -1.06 -28.00
C SER A 312 44.46 -2.56 -28.28
N ASN A 313 45.54 -3.18 -28.74
CA ASN A 313 45.57 -4.62 -29.01
C ASN A 313 45.51 -5.40 -27.70
N PRO A 314 44.68 -6.46 -27.58
CA PRO A 314 44.55 -7.23 -26.35
C PRO A 314 45.83 -8.05 -26.08
N ASP A 315 46.15 -8.20 -24.80
CA ASP A 315 47.22 -9.09 -24.35
C ASP A 315 46.87 -10.56 -24.59
N ASN A 316 47.90 -11.37 -24.81
CA ASN A 316 47.74 -12.80 -25.05
C ASN A 316 47.34 -13.52 -23.74
N PRO A 317 46.34 -14.42 -23.75
CA PRO A 317 45.88 -15.10 -22.55
C PRO A 317 46.94 -16.04 -21.98
N SER A 318 47.05 -16.07 -20.65
CA SER A 318 47.85 -17.04 -19.91
C SER A 318 47.33 -18.47 -20.12
N ASN A 319 48.24 -19.44 -20.13
CA ASN A 319 47.87 -20.84 -20.23
C ASN A 319 47.13 -21.29 -18.94
N PRO A 320 46.03 -22.06 -19.03
CA PRO A 320 45.28 -22.48 -17.85
C PRO A 320 46.06 -23.52 -17.02
N ASP A 321 45.90 -23.45 -15.71
CA ASP A 321 46.42 -24.44 -14.77
C ASP A 321 45.71 -25.79 -14.94
N ASN A 322 46.43 -26.87 -14.63
CA ASN A 322 45.88 -28.22 -14.67
C ASN A 322 44.88 -28.41 -13.52
N PRO A 323 43.72 -29.04 -13.75
CA PRO A 323 42.73 -29.26 -12.70
C PRO A 323 43.22 -30.24 -11.64
N ASP A 324 42.91 -29.95 -10.38
CA ASP A 324 43.16 -30.87 -9.25
C ASP A 324 42.30 -32.13 -9.35
N ASN A 325 42.84 -33.25 -8.84
CA ASN A 325 42.17 -34.54 -8.83
C ASN A 325 41.00 -34.50 -7.81
N PRO A 326 39.81 -35.02 -8.15
CA PRO A 326 38.66 -34.95 -7.25
C PRO A 326 38.87 -35.81 -5.99
N SER A 327 38.50 -35.24 -4.84
CA SER A 327 38.46 -35.94 -3.55
C SER A 327 37.41 -37.05 -3.57
N ASN A 328 37.69 -38.16 -2.88
CA ASN A 328 36.76 -39.28 -2.73
C ASN A 328 35.51 -38.84 -1.93
N PRO A 329 34.30 -39.35 -2.25
CA PRO A 329 33.09 -38.98 -1.51
C PRO A 329 33.12 -39.51 -0.07
N ASP A 330 32.70 -38.69 0.89
CA ASP A 330 32.45 -39.13 2.26
C ASP A 330 31.24 -40.06 2.35
N ASN A 331 31.31 -41.02 3.27
CA ASN A 331 30.26 -42.00 3.52
C ASN A 331 29.01 -41.32 4.12
N PRO A 332 27.77 -41.77 3.83
CA PRO A 332 26.58 -41.13 4.36
C PRO A 332 26.48 -41.31 5.88
N SER A 333 26.30 -40.21 6.61
CA SER A 333 25.90 -40.25 8.03
C SER A 333 24.47 -40.77 8.16
N ASN A 334 24.25 -41.59 9.18
CA ASN A 334 22.94 -42.16 9.56
C ASN A 334 21.95 -41.01 9.91
N PRO A 335 20.64 -41.13 9.63
CA PRO A 335 19.70 -40.06 9.93
C PRO A 335 19.46 -39.97 11.43
N ASP A 336 19.75 -38.81 12.01
CA ASP A 336 19.34 -38.47 13.37
C ASP A 336 17.85 -38.13 13.41
N ASN A 337 17.23 -38.56 14.50
CA ASN A 337 15.82 -38.41 14.85
C ASN A 337 15.43 -36.92 14.98
N PRO A 338 14.21 -36.48 14.64
CA PRO A 338 13.84 -35.07 14.72
C PRO A 338 13.37 -34.74 16.13
N ASP A 339 14.17 -33.97 16.86
CA ASP A 339 13.66 -33.12 17.94
C ASP A 339 14.24 -31.71 17.79
N ASP A 340 13.30 -30.79 17.57
CA ASP A 340 13.23 -29.38 17.94
C ASP A 340 14.44 -28.45 17.69
N GLN A 341 14.19 -27.40 16.88
CA GLN A 341 14.55 -25.98 17.08
C GLN A 341 14.50 -25.22 15.73
N GLY A 342 13.54 -24.30 15.61
CA GLY A 342 13.78 -22.89 15.22
C GLY A 342 14.23 -22.50 13.80
N GLN A 343 13.28 -21.93 13.04
CA GLN A 343 13.41 -20.79 12.11
C GLN A 343 14.04 -20.97 10.71
N GLY A 344 13.27 -20.58 9.68
CA GLY A 344 13.81 -19.87 8.50
C GLY A 344 13.59 -20.46 7.10
N GLN A 345 13.41 -21.77 6.93
CA GLN A 345 13.53 -22.37 5.57
C GLN A 345 12.21 -22.72 4.85
N GLY A 346 11.05 -22.48 5.48
CA GLY A 346 9.74 -22.90 4.96
C GLY A 346 9.12 -22.00 3.88
N SER A 347 9.59 -20.75 3.73
CA SER A 347 8.92 -19.73 2.90
C SER A 347 9.28 -19.83 1.41
N LEU A 348 10.57 -19.97 1.09
CA LEU A 348 11.06 -20.09 -0.29
C LEU A 348 10.58 -21.38 -0.97
N GLY A 349 10.48 -22.49 -0.24
CA GLY A 349 9.99 -23.76 -0.78
C GLY A 349 8.49 -23.77 -1.08
N LYS A 350 7.68 -23.03 -0.29
CA LYS A 350 6.26 -22.83 -0.57
C LYS A 350 6.04 -21.83 -1.70
N PHE A 351 6.78 -20.72 -1.70
CA PHE A 351 6.77 -19.72 -2.78
C PHE A 351 7.22 -20.32 -4.13
N GLY A 352 8.27 -21.16 -4.14
CA GLY A 352 8.72 -21.88 -5.33
C GLY A 352 7.69 -22.89 -5.86
N LYS A 353 6.89 -23.53 -4.99
CA LYS A 353 5.78 -24.39 -5.41
C LYS A 353 4.61 -23.62 -6.01
N VAL A 354 4.26 -22.47 -5.45
CA VAL A 354 3.27 -21.55 -6.03
C VAL A 354 3.75 -21.06 -7.41
N TRP A 355 5.04 -20.70 -7.53
CA TRP A 355 5.63 -20.33 -8.80
C TRP A 355 5.63 -21.46 -9.84
N ASN A 356 5.95 -22.69 -9.43
CA ASN A 356 5.88 -23.84 -10.33
C ASN A 356 4.44 -24.15 -10.78
N TYR A 357 3.42 -23.80 -9.99
CA TYR A 357 2.01 -23.92 -10.34
C TYR A 357 1.57 -22.83 -11.33
N ILE A 358 1.97 -21.57 -11.10
CA ILE A 358 1.76 -20.45 -12.02
C ILE A 358 2.47 -20.70 -13.38
N LEU A 359 3.64 -21.33 -13.35
CA LEU A 359 4.39 -21.75 -14.56
C LEU A 359 3.88 -23.07 -15.16
N GLY A 360 3.01 -23.79 -14.45
CA GLY A 360 2.73 -25.20 -14.65
C GLY A 360 1.46 -25.48 -15.43
N THR A 361 1.45 -25.18 -16.73
CA THR A 361 0.77 -26.04 -17.74
C THR A 361 1.35 -25.96 -19.16
N VAL A 362 2.08 -24.91 -19.58
CA VAL A 362 2.63 -24.85 -20.98
C VAL A 362 4.05 -24.20 -21.12
N GLY A 363 4.64 -23.68 -20.05
CA GLY A 363 5.63 -22.58 -20.16
C GLY A 363 7.12 -22.88 -20.38
N ILE A 364 7.62 -24.12 -20.50
CA ILE A 364 9.07 -24.32 -20.81
C ILE A 364 9.32 -24.35 -22.33
N LEU A 365 8.34 -24.80 -23.14
CA LEU A 365 8.48 -24.84 -24.59
C LEU A 365 8.08 -23.53 -25.28
N GLY A 366 7.24 -22.70 -24.64
CA GLY A 366 6.88 -21.36 -25.14
C GLY A 366 8.00 -20.31 -24.98
N MET A 367 8.87 -20.46 -23.97
CA MET A 367 9.95 -19.49 -23.68
C MET A 367 11.06 -19.49 -24.75
N LEU A 368 11.22 -20.57 -25.51
CA LEU A 368 12.15 -20.63 -26.64
C LEU A 368 11.54 -20.06 -27.94
N ALA A 369 10.21 -19.92 -28.04
CA ALA A 369 9.56 -19.38 -29.23
C ALA A 369 9.57 -17.84 -29.29
N ILE A 370 9.66 -17.16 -28.14
CA ILE A 370 9.71 -15.68 -28.06
C ILE A 370 11.08 -15.13 -28.52
N ILE A 371 12.16 -15.93 -28.43
CA ILE A 371 13.46 -15.59 -29.04
C ILE A 371 13.38 -15.56 -30.58
N GLY A 372 12.32 -16.15 -31.18
CA GLY A 372 12.11 -16.19 -32.63
C GLY A 372 11.35 -15.01 -33.23
N HIS A 373 10.74 -14.11 -32.44
CA HIS A 373 9.93 -13.00 -32.99
C HIS A 373 10.51 -11.59 -32.75
N ALA A 374 11.59 -11.47 -31.97
CA ALA A 374 12.34 -10.23 -31.80
C ALA A 374 13.52 -10.07 -32.80
N ILE A 375 13.68 -10.98 -33.77
CA ILE A 375 14.71 -10.88 -34.82
C ILE A 375 14.06 -10.89 -36.20
N ASN A 376 13.27 -9.86 -36.50
CA ASN A 376 12.82 -9.60 -37.88
C ASN A 376 13.06 -8.15 -38.33
N VAL A 377 13.85 -7.37 -37.58
CA VAL A 377 14.03 -5.92 -37.84
C VAL A 377 15.47 -5.51 -38.21
N SER A 378 16.46 -6.42 -38.30
CA SER A 378 17.85 -5.95 -38.54
C SER A 378 18.71 -6.75 -39.53
N GLY A 379 18.15 -7.60 -40.40
CA GLY A 379 18.86 -8.14 -41.58
C GLY A 379 20.18 -8.90 -41.31
N ALA A 380 20.50 -9.23 -40.07
CA ALA A 380 21.80 -9.75 -39.66
C ALA A 380 21.93 -11.29 -39.73
N LEU A 381 20.89 -12.00 -40.20
CA LEU A 381 20.80 -13.48 -40.08
C LEU A 381 21.18 -14.29 -41.32
N ASP A 382 21.52 -13.69 -42.47
CA ASP A 382 21.95 -14.46 -43.64
C ASP A 382 23.25 -15.26 -43.37
N GLY A 383 24.12 -14.74 -42.49
CA GLY A 383 25.35 -15.43 -42.09
C GLY A 383 25.15 -16.57 -41.09
N ILE A 384 24.07 -16.55 -40.30
CA ILE A 384 23.85 -17.51 -39.21
C ILE A 384 23.07 -18.73 -39.70
N HIS A 385 22.09 -18.54 -40.60
CA HIS A 385 21.40 -19.66 -41.24
C HIS A 385 22.37 -20.59 -41.96
N LYS A 386 23.37 -20.05 -42.64
CA LYS A 386 24.35 -20.85 -43.39
C LYS A 386 25.20 -21.75 -42.48
N LYS A 387 25.54 -21.29 -41.27
CA LYS A 387 26.30 -22.07 -40.27
C LYS A 387 25.46 -23.13 -39.58
N ILE A 388 24.19 -22.85 -39.31
CA ILE A 388 23.26 -23.82 -38.72
C ILE A 388 22.97 -24.96 -39.71
N ASP A 389 22.80 -24.64 -40.99
CA ASP A 389 22.56 -25.64 -42.03
C ASP A 389 23.78 -26.53 -42.33
N GLU A 390 24.98 -26.04 -42.03
CA GLU A 390 26.24 -26.78 -42.11
C GLU A 390 26.41 -27.72 -40.92
N PHE A 391 26.08 -27.24 -39.72
CA PHE A 391 26.08 -28.03 -38.48
C PHE A 391 25.06 -29.19 -38.53
N LEU A 392 23.82 -28.92 -38.96
CA LEU A 392 22.77 -29.95 -39.03
C LEU A 392 23.06 -31.03 -40.07
N ARG A 393 23.72 -30.67 -41.18
CA ARG A 393 24.22 -31.65 -42.17
C ARG A 393 25.38 -32.48 -41.63
N HIS A 394 26.29 -31.88 -40.85
CA HIS A 394 27.43 -32.61 -40.32
C HIS A 394 27.04 -33.64 -39.23
N HIS A 395 25.96 -33.38 -38.51
CA HIS A 395 25.48 -34.23 -37.43
C HIS A 395 24.26 -35.11 -37.79
N ASN A 396 23.82 -35.10 -39.07
CA ASN A 396 22.70 -35.92 -39.56
C ASN A 396 21.38 -35.70 -38.78
N LEU A 397 21.13 -34.46 -38.34
CA LEU A 397 19.96 -34.08 -37.54
C LEU A 397 18.84 -33.45 -38.40
N ARG A 398 18.74 -33.84 -39.67
CA ARG A 398 17.74 -33.31 -40.62
C ARG A 398 16.49 -34.16 -40.69
#